data_AF-A0A167PE07-F1
#
_entry.id   AF-A0A167PE07-F1
#
_cell.length_a   1.000
_cell.length_b   1.000
_cell.length_c   1.000
_cell.angle_alpha   90.00
_cell.angle_beta   90.00
_cell.angle_gamma   90.00
#
_symmetry.space_group_name_H-M   'P 1'
#
loop_
_entity.id
_entity.type
_entity.pdbx_description
1 polymer ?
#
loop_
_entity_poly.entity_id
_entity_poly.type
_entity_poly.pdbx_seq_one_letter_code
_entity_poly.pdbx_strand_id
1 'polypeptide(L)'
;MRKLPLRLRASCNSRLPPRPTAADRPCTVVRPGPWPPTRGSGTGQRHQHSIAYSHGPAVRTFAATTRPAAIAPKANPAADSANPVEPAEPVGAAAAAADPAAHHRPAQRCGGSVQHPPLPRLPFRFDTGVAFFAKRTPRPFPPPFHSPPSLSFSDALSTHDRSRDRRAYVDGHLIGGCTNGDDAAYAGTYFIAANDGVGAWSMRPRGHAGLWARLIVHFWATAVNNAVAEAGAFVPGAAVPVPDPVRYLQQAYEQTIEATRAPNDWQGTTTAAGAQLWYRPIATSAGAGAGAGADAGAGAGASSAQTPRPTTEPVLYVTNLGDSQVMVVRPAEGRLLFKTKPQWHWFDCPRQLGTNSPDTPRTSAVIDVVPLHVGDVVLAMTDGVVDNLWTHEIVENVSKSVAAWQGKTDKTAAERDRGMMTTVAEELVEAARVVAVDPFAESPFMEHAIEEGLAGEGGKLDDISVVAAICRRNDVT
;
A
#
# COMPACT_ATOMS: atom_id res chain seq x y z
N MET A 1 -9.70 -57.56 9.14
CA MET A 1 -10.33 -58.21 10.32
C MET A 1 -10.51 -57.12 11.38
N ARG A 2 -11.73 -56.60 11.57
CA ARG A 2 -12.67 -56.88 12.70
C ARG A 2 -12.02 -56.57 14.07
N LYS A 3 -12.55 -55.73 14.98
CA LYS A 3 -13.91 -55.21 15.23
C LYS A 3 -13.85 -54.06 16.28
N LEU A 4 -14.82 -53.14 16.20
CA LEU A 4 -15.33 -52.24 17.26
C LEU A 4 -15.87 -52.98 18.51
N PRO A 5 -16.20 -52.27 19.63
CA PRO A 5 -17.60 -51.89 19.92
C PRO A 5 -17.78 -50.42 20.37
N LEU A 6 -18.80 -49.68 19.88
CA LEU A 6 -20.15 -49.38 20.43
C LEU A 6 -20.17 -48.57 21.74
N ARG A 7 -20.56 -47.27 21.72
CA ARG A 7 -21.92 -46.67 21.74
C ARG A 7 -22.72 -46.85 23.05
N LEU A 8 -23.00 -45.73 23.71
CA LEU A 8 -24.23 -45.50 24.49
C LEU A 8 -24.96 -44.24 23.97
N ARG A 9 -26.22 -44.43 23.53
CA ARG A 9 -27.34 -43.46 23.61
C ARG A 9 -28.16 -43.88 24.87
N ALA A 10 -29.02 -43.11 25.54
CA ALA A 10 -30.03 -42.15 25.11
C ALA A 10 -30.54 -41.34 26.35
N SER A 11 -30.95 -40.07 26.21
CA SER A 11 -32.35 -39.55 26.19
C SER A 11 -32.93 -39.16 27.57
N CYS A 12 -33.36 -37.89 27.76
CA CYS A 12 -34.75 -37.45 27.52
C CYS A 12 -35.05 -35.97 27.93
N ASN A 13 -35.67 -35.23 26.99
CA ASN A 13 -36.80 -34.28 27.08
C ASN A 13 -36.92 -33.12 28.10
N SER A 14 -37.13 -31.92 27.54
CA SER A 14 -38.38 -31.12 27.65
C SER A 14 -38.37 -30.01 26.56
N ARG A 15 -39.11 -30.12 25.43
CA ARG A 15 -40.47 -29.65 25.09
C ARG A 15 -40.82 -28.18 25.42
N LEU A 16 -41.01 -27.37 24.36
CA LEU A 16 -42.21 -26.57 23.95
C LEU A 16 -41.82 -25.53 22.86
N PRO A 17 -42.74 -24.88 22.10
CA PRO A 17 -43.69 -25.35 21.07
C PRO A 17 -43.52 -24.58 19.70
N PRO A 18 -44.37 -24.78 18.66
CA PRO A 18 -43.99 -24.55 17.25
C PRO A 18 -44.36 -23.18 16.64
N ARG A 19 -43.70 -22.88 15.51
CA ARG A 19 -43.96 -21.77 14.57
C ARG A 19 -45.34 -21.89 13.88
N PRO A 20 -45.97 -20.76 13.52
CA PRO A 20 -47.03 -20.74 12.51
C PRO A 20 -46.49 -20.38 11.10
N THR A 21 -47.06 -21.03 10.09
CA THR A 21 -46.97 -20.73 8.65
C THR A 21 -48.33 -20.26 8.13
N ALA A 22 -48.36 -19.23 7.28
CA ALA A 22 -49.34 -18.94 6.20
C ALA A 22 -49.08 -17.50 5.71
N ALA A 23 -48.63 -17.28 4.47
CA ALA A 23 -49.42 -17.19 3.23
C ALA A 23 -49.96 -15.77 2.93
N ASP A 24 -49.52 -15.25 1.78
CA ASP A 24 -50.13 -14.27 0.87
C ASP A 24 -50.96 -13.10 1.42
N ARG A 25 -50.43 -11.87 1.23
CA ARG A 25 -51.09 -10.73 0.55
C ARG A 25 -50.16 -9.50 0.43
N PRO A 26 -50.41 -8.60 -0.54
CA PRO A 26 -49.37 -7.84 -1.23
C PRO A 26 -48.91 -6.57 -0.49
N CYS A 27 -47.60 -6.31 -0.59
CA CYS A 27 -46.98 -5.06 -0.15
C CYS A 27 -47.51 -3.87 -0.96
N THR A 28 -48.27 -3.00 -0.30
CA THR A 28 -48.68 -1.70 -0.83
C THR A 28 -47.55 -0.70 -0.60
N VAL A 29 -47.02 -0.15 -1.68
CA VAL A 29 -46.03 0.92 -1.68
C VAL A 29 -46.70 2.20 -1.16
N VAL A 30 -46.39 2.61 0.06
CA VAL A 30 -46.74 3.94 0.58
C VAL A 30 -45.61 4.90 0.22
N ARG A 31 -45.86 5.74 -0.78
CA ARG A 31 -45.02 6.91 -1.10
C ARG A 31 -45.26 8.01 -0.05
N PRO A 32 -44.22 8.66 0.51
CA PRO A 32 -44.43 9.86 1.31
C PRO A 32 -44.89 11.02 0.41
N GLY A 33 -46.03 11.62 0.75
CA GLY A 33 -46.60 12.77 0.07
C GLY A 33 -45.85 14.08 0.38
N PRO A 34 -45.91 15.07 -0.53
CA PRO A 34 -45.22 16.35 -0.36
C PRO A 34 -45.93 17.25 0.66
N TRP A 35 -45.14 17.94 1.48
CA TRP A 35 -45.60 19.00 2.38
C TRP A 35 -46.02 20.26 1.60
N PRO A 36 -47.06 20.99 2.03
CA PRO A 36 -47.52 22.20 1.35
C PRO A 36 -46.68 23.43 1.71
N PRO A 37 -46.48 24.41 0.79
CA PRO A 37 -45.86 25.69 1.14
C PRO A 37 -46.94 26.70 1.55
N THR A 38 -46.75 27.32 2.71
CA THR A 38 -47.49 28.52 3.13
C THR A 38 -46.65 29.79 2.92
N ARG A 39 -47.38 30.88 2.67
CA ARG A 39 -46.97 32.16 2.08
C ARG A 39 -46.23 33.09 3.06
N GLY A 40 -45.19 33.76 2.56
CA GLY A 40 -45.19 35.21 2.30
C GLY A 40 -44.93 36.22 3.44
N SER A 41 -44.21 37.29 3.05
CA SER A 41 -43.88 38.57 3.75
C SER A 41 -42.73 38.51 4.76
N GLY A 42 -41.74 39.41 4.80
CA GLY A 42 -41.43 40.57 3.96
C GLY A 42 -40.12 41.25 4.41
N THR A 43 -39.61 42.11 3.53
CA THR A 43 -38.75 43.30 3.77
C THR A 43 -37.32 43.15 4.34
N GLY A 44 -36.31 43.64 3.59
CA GLY A 44 -34.98 43.91 4.16
C GLY A 44 -33.83 44.18 3.17
N GLN A 45 -33.90 45.33 2.50
CA GLN A 45 -32.85 46.14 1.84
C GLN A 45 -31.35 45.74 1.75
N ARG A 46 -30.78 46.06 0.56
CA ARG A 46 -29.43 46.63 0.23
C ARG A 46 -28.22 45.66 0.21
N HIS A 47 -27.23 45.70 -0.70
CA HIS A 47 -26.73 46.69 -1.69
C HIS A 47 -25.96 45.98 -2.84
N GLN A 48 -26.05 46.52 -4.08
CA GLN A 48 -25.05 46.71 -5.16
C GLN A 48 -24.00 45.60 -5.46
N HIS A 49 -23.71 45.17 -6.70
CA HIS A 49 -23.46 45.91 -7.93
C HIS A 49 -23.82 45.10 -9.19
N SER A 50 -24.36 45.80 -10.20
CA SER A 50 -24.51 45.34 -11.58
C SER A 50 -23.49 46.08 -12.46
N ILE A 51 -22.87 45.38 -13.40
CA ILE A 51 -22.40 45.95 -14.66
C ILE A 51 -23.07 45.16 -15.78
N ALA A 52 -23.79 45.89 -16.62
CA ALA A 52 -24.48 45.42 -17.82
C ALA A 52 -23.50 45.33 -19.01
N TYR A 53 -23.78 44.48 -19.99
CA TYR A 53 -24.15 44.95 -21.34
C TYR A 53 -24.79 43.81 -22.14
N SER A 54 -25.55 44.23 -23.13
CA SER A 54 -26.72 43.63 -23.75
C SER A 54 -26.48 43.17 -25.20
N HIS A 55 -27.28 42.20 -25.67
CA HIS A 55 -27.98 42.08 -26.97
C HIS A 55 -27.99 40.62 -27.48
N GLY A 56 -29.18 40.03 -27.61
CA GLY A 56 -29.42 38.74 -28.30
C GLY A 56 -29.65 38.94 -29.81
N PRO A 57 -30.40 38.06 -30.50
CA PRO A 57 -30.62 36.62 -30.28
C PRO A 57 -30.28 35.79 -31.55
N ALA A 58 -30.08 34.47 -31.40
CA ALA A 58 -30.18 33.54 -32.52
C ALA A 58 -30.85 32.23 -32.07
N VAL A 59 -32.11 32.08 -32.49
CA VAL A 59 -32.91 30.87 -32.37
C VAL A 59 -32.42 29.87 -33.41
N ARG A 60 -31.96 28.69 -32.98
CA ARG A 60 -32.04 27.45 -33.77
C ARG A 60 -32.31 26.26 -32.85
N THR A 61 -33.57 25.84 -32.87
CA THR A 61 -34.04 24.50 -32.53
C THR A 61 -33.37 23.47 -33.44
N PHE A 62 -32.79 22.40 -32.90
CA PHE A 62 -32.78 21.09 -33.58
C PHE A 62 -32.82 19.93 -32.58
N ALA A 63 -33.83 19.11 -32.83
CA ALA A 63 -34.18 17.76 -32.40
C ALA A 63 -33.22 16.94 -31.52
N ALA A 64 -33.84 16.33 -30.50
CA ALA A 64 -33.38 15.14 -29.84
C ALA A 64 -33.23 13.98 -30.83
N THR A 65 -32.04 13.37 -30.88
CA THR A 65 -31.80 12.08 -31.54
C THR A 65 -31.64 10.97 -30.52
N THR A 66 -32.50 9.98 -30.71
CA THR A 66 -32.68 8.70 -30.04
C THR A 66 -31.44 7.82 -29.99
N ARG A 67 -31.31 7.06 -28.89
CA ARG A 67 -30.42 5.89 -28.69
C ARG A 67 -30.53 4.90 -29.85
N PRO A 68 -29.43 4.27 -30.32
CA PRO A 68 -29.51 3.04 -31.08
C PRO A 68 -29.58 1.82 -30.16
N ALA A 69 -30.51 0.93 -30.49
CA ALA A 69 -30.75 -0.36 -29.87
C ALA A 69 -29.73 -1.43 -30.30
N ALA A 70 -29.63 -2.46 -29.46
CA ALA A 70 -28.82 -3.65 -29.63
C ALA A 70 -29.04 -4.36 -30.98
N ILE A 71 -27.95 -4.82 -31.59
CA ILE A 71 -27.96 -5.67 -32.78
C ILE A 71 -27.66 -7.10 -32.34
N ALA A 72 -28.64 -7.98 -32.50
CA ALA A 72 -28.51 -9.43 -32.39
C ALA A 72 -27.84 -10.01 -33.66
N PRO A 73 -27.12 -11.16 -33.56
CA PRO A 73 -26.36 -11.71 -34.67
C PRO A 73 -27.26 -12.46 -35.67
N LYS A 74 -26.98 -12.26 -36.97
CA LYS A 74 -27.59 -13.00 -38.08
C LYS A 74 -26.78 -14.27 -38.39
N ALA A 75 -27.50 -15.34 -38.72
CA ALA A 75 -27.00 -16.65 -39.10
C ALA A 75 -26.81 -16.83 -40.62
N ASN A 76 -26.05 -17.90 -40.94
CA ASN A 76 -25.94 -18.72 -42.18
C ASN A 76 -25.00 -18.28 -43.32
N PRO A 77 -24.50 -19.22 -44.17
CA PRO A 77 -24.66 -20.69 -44.20
C PRO A 77 -23.33 -21.49 -44.35
N ALA A 78 -23.49 -22.82 -44.33
CA ALA A 78 -22.46 -23.86 -44.47
C ALA A 78 -21.74 -23.90 -45.84
N ALA A 79 -20.49 -24.38 -45.82
CA ALA A 79 -19.85 -25.08 -46.93
C ALA A 79 -18.84 -26.11 -46.39
N ASP A 80 -19.02 -27.35 -46.85
CA ASP A 80 -18.22 -28.55 -46.59
C ASP A 80 -16.76 -28.43 -47.06
N SER A 81 -15.83 -28.98 -46.27
CA SER A 81 -14.77 -29.84 -46.80
C SER A 81 -14.17 -30.69 -45.67
N ALA A 82 -14.37 -31.99 -45.79
CA ALA A 82 -13.90 -33.03 -44.89
C ALA A 82 -12.38 -33.22 -44.95
N ASN A 83 -11.78 -33.58 -43.80
CA ASN A 83 -10.58 -34.43 -43.70
C ASN A 83 -10.46 -35.01 -42.26
N PRO A 84 -9.77 -36.16 -42.08
CA PRO A 84 -10.23 -37.23 -41.18
C PRO A 84 -9.77 -37.10 -39.73
N VAL A 85 -10.57 -37.71 -38.85
CA VAL A 85 -10.35 -37.87 -37.40
C VAL A 85 -9.47 -39.10 -37.16
N GLU A 86 -8.35 -38.92 -36.45
CA GLU A 86 -7.61 -40.00 -35.76
C GLU A 86 -7.84 -39.91 -34.23
N PRO A 87 -7.86 -41.05 -33.51
CA PRO A 87 -8.36 -41.13 -32.15
C PRO A 87 -7.38 -40.62 -31.10
N ALA A 88 -7.93 -39.95 -30.08
CA ALA A 88 -7.21 -39.44 -28.92
C ALA A 88 -6.79 -40.57 -27.96
N GLU A 89 -5.49 -40.61 -27.63
CA GLU A 89 -4.92 -41.34 -26.49
C GLU A 89 -4.97 -40.49 -25.21
N PRO A 90 -5.08 -41.09 -24.00
CA PRO A 90 -5.28 -40.37 -22.76
C PRO A 90 -3.95 -39.84 -22.20
N VAL A 91 -3.78 -38.53 -22.14
CA VAL A 91 -2.62 -37.93 -21.46
C VAL A 91 -2.90 -37.89 -19.96
N GLY A 92 -2.15 -38.71 -19.22
CA GLY A 92 -2.20 -38.83 -17.78
C GLY A 92 -1.85 -37.53 -17.04
N ALA A 93 -2.46 -37.39 -15.86
CA ALA A 93 -2.16 -36.37 -14.88
C ALA A 93 -0.69 -36.45 -14.45
N ALA A 94 0.12 -35.50 -14.91
CA ALA A 94 1.43 -35.23 -14.34
C ALA A 94 1.26 -34.13 -13.27
N ALA A 95 1.32 -34.56 -12.01
CA ALA A 95 1.49 -33.66 -10.88
C ALA A 95 2.76 -32.82 -11.10
N ALA A 96 2.60 -31.49 -11.12
CA ALA A 96 3.72 -30.57 -11.11
C ALA A 96 4.46 -30.71 -9.77
N ALA A 97 5.51 -31.52 -9.76
CA ALA A 97 6.44 -31.60 -8.65
C ALA A 97 7.13 -30.24 -8.52
N ALA A 98 6.92 -29.58 -7.37
CA ALA A 98 7.65 -28.39 -6.99
C ALA A 98 9.15 -28.70 -6.92
N ASP A 99 9.96 -27.93 -7.64
CA ASP A 99 11.41 -28.00 -7.62
C ASP A 99 11.93 -27.50 -6.25
N PRO A 100 12.65 -28.32 -5.45
CA PRO A 100 13.08 -27.95 -4.10
C PRO A 100 14.36 -27.11 -4.08
N ALA A 101 14.88 -26.65 -5.22
CA ALA A 101 16.11 -25.87 -5.31
C ALA A 101 15.86 -24.36 -5.46
N ALA A 102 15.18 -23.75 -4.47
CA ALA A 102 15.19 -22.30 -4.30
C ALA A 102 16.57 -21.83 -3.80
N HIS A 103 17.52 -21.70 -4.73
CA HIS A 103 18.83 -21.12 -4.47
C HIS A 103 18.70 -19.75 -3.79
N HIS A 104 19.41 -19.59 -2.67
CA HIS A 104 19.56 -18.35 -1.92
C HIS A 104 19.66 -17.11 -2.81
N ARG A 105 18.57 -16.34 -2.91
CA ARG A 105 18.60 -14.98 -3.42
C ARG A 105 19.12 -14.07 -2.30
N PRO A 106 20.17 -13.25 -2.53
CA PRO A 106 20.52 -12.21 -1.57
C PRO A 106 19.33 -11.27 -1.39
N ALA A 107 19.12 -10.77 -0.16
CA ALA A 107 18.05 -9.83 0.14
C ALA A 107 18.10 -8.65 -0.84
N GLN A 108 17.09 -8.51 -1.68
CA GLN A 108 17.02 -7.46 -2.67
C GLN A 108 16.84 -6.12 -1.93
N ARG A 109 17.89 -5.32 -1.85
CA ARG A 109 17.83 -4.01 -1.19
C ARG A 109 17.00 -3.05 -2.05
N CYS A 110 15.72 -2.90 -1.71
CA CYS A 110 14.82 -1.92 -2.32
C CYS A 110 15.07 -0.47 -1.89
N GLY A 111 16.32 -0.14 -1.52
CA GLY A 111 16.76 1.22 -1.16
C GLY A 111 17.88 1.75 -2.05
N GLY A 112 18.39 0.96 -3.00
CA GLY A 112 19.59 1.29 -3.76
C GLY A 112 19.32 2.07 -5.04
N SER A 113 19.69 3.34 -5.07
CA SER A 113 20.24 3.98 -6.27
C SER A 113 21.50 4.79 -5.96
N VAL A 114 22.36 4.90 -6.97
CA VAL A 114 23.78 5.29 -6.96
C VAL A 114 23.99 6.78 -6.61
N GLN A 115 25.06 7.05 -5.82
CA GLN A 115 25.73 8.36 -5.60
C GLN A 115 24.91 9.52 -5.01
N HIS A 116 24.26 9.31 -3.87
CA HIS A 116 24.02 10.43 -2.95
C HIS A 116 25.17 10.48 -1.92
N PRO A 117 25.66 11.67 -1.53
CA PRO A 117 26.53 11.80 -0.37
C PRO A 117 25.85 11.09 0.83
N PRO A 118 26.63 10.48 1.73
CA PRO A 118 26.05 9.78 2.87
C PRO A 118 25.09 10.72 3.61
N LEU A 119 23.82 10.29 3.75
CA LEU A 119 22.83 11.09 4.44
C LEU A 119 23.29 11.38 5.87
N PRO A 120 22.99 12.57 6.41
CA PRO A 120 23.32 12.89 7.79
C PRO A 120 22.73 11.86 8.74
N ARG A 121 23.44 11.59 9.85
CA ARG A 121 22.93 10.72 10.92
C ARG A 121 21.97 11.49 11.80
N LEU A 122 20.68 11.20 11.66
CA LEU A 122 19.63 11.71 12.55
C LEU A 122 19.56 10.87 13.84
N PRO A 123 18.84 11.28 14.89
CA PRO A 123 18.82 10.55 16.17
C PRO A 123 18.18 9.15 16.09
N PHE A 124 17.33 8.92 15.08
CA PHE A 124 16.63 7.66 14.87
C PHE A 124 16.75 7.22 13.42
N ARG A 125 16.66 5.92 13.18
CA ARG A 125 16.66 5.30 11.85
C ARG A 125 15.67 4.16 11.79
N PHE A 126 15.30 3.77 10.58
CA PHE A 126 14.72 2.47 10.29
C PHE A 126 15.80 1.43 10.00
N ASP A 127 15.66 0.26 10.62
CA ASP A 127 16.15 -0.97 10.01
C ASP A 127 14.97 -1.56 9.22
N THR A 128 15.16 -1.87 7.93
CA THR A 128 14.07 -2.20 7.01
C THR A 128 14.19 -3.60 6.42
N GLY A 129 13.07 -4.15 5.98
CA GLY A 129 12.98 -5.36 5.17
C GLY A 129 11.78 -5.29 4.24
N VAL A 130 11.82 -6.08 3.18
CA VAL A 130 10.84 -6.06 2.09
C VAL A 130 10.52 -7.48 1.65
N ALA A 131 9.27 -7.70 1.26
CA ALA A 131 8.84 -8.95 0.65
C ALA A 131 7.74 -8.67 -0.37
N PHE A 132 7.62 -9.58 -1.33
CA PHE A 132 6.79 -9.41 -2.51
C PHE A 132 6.17 -10.73 -2.95
N PHE A 133 4.94 -10.65 -3.43
CA PHE A 133 4.31 -11.66 -4.28
C PHE A 133 3.66 -10.94 -5.46
N ALA A 134 3.98 -11.36 -6.69
CA ALA A 134 3.37 -10.78 -7.88
C ALA A 134 2.31 -11.75 -8.42
N LYS A 135 1.09 -11.27 -8.67
CA LYS A 135 0.04 -12.07 -9.34
C LYS A 135 0.44 -12.43 -10.77
N ARG A 136 1.33 -11.64 -11.37
CA ARG A 136 1.89 -11.84 -12.72
C ARG A 136 3.31 -11.31 -12.81
N THR A 137 4.07 -11.81 -13.78
CA THR A 137 5.42 -11.28 -14.05
C THR A 137 5.35 -9.79 -14.40
N PRO A 138 6.17 -8.91 -13.76
CA PRO A 138 6.22 -7.49 -14.07
C PRO A 138 6.56 -7.27 -15.55
N ARG A 139 5.91 -6.28 -16.17
CA ARG A 139 6.30 -5.83 -17.51
C ARG A 139 7.67 -5.16 -17.44
N PRO A 140 8.60 -5.51 -18.36
CA PRO A 140 9.83 -4.75 -18.50
C PRO A 140 9.49 -3.29 -18.79
N PHE A 141 10.18 -2.36 -18.13
CA PHE A 141 10.02 -0.94 -18.42
C PHE A 141 10.25 -0.62 -19.89
N PRO A 142 9.67 0.45 -20.42
CA PRO A 142 9.93 0.84 -21.79
C PRO A 142 11.17 1.73 -21.91
N PRO A 143 11.78 1.89 -23.10
CA PRO A 143 12.71 2.99 -23.34
C PRO A 143 12.08 4.36 -22.99
N PRO A 144 12.85 5.34 -22.47
CA PRO A 144 14.29 5.30 -22.21
C PRO A 144 14.67 4.66 -20.86
N PHE A 145 13.70 4.12 -20.10
CA PHE A 145 13.93 3.65 -18.74
C PHE A 145 14.72 2.35 -18.67
N HIS A 146 14.77 1.55 -19.74
CA HIS A 146 15.73 0.46 -19.87
C HIS A 146 17.05 0.90 -20.49
N SER A 147 18.16 0.39 -19.96
CA SER A 147 19.46 0.48 -20.64
C SER A 147 19.46 -0.38 -21.92
N PRO A 148 19.97 0.11 -23.06
CA PRO A 148 20.30 -0.77 -24.18
C PRO A 148 21.47 -1.71 -23.78
N PRO A 149 21.58 -2.92 -24.37
CA PRO A 149 22.80 -3.70 -24.26
C PRO A 149 23.97 -2.90 -24.85
N SER A 150 25.17 -3.09 -24.29
CA SER A 150 26.41 -2.51 -24.80
C SER A 150 26.60 -2.86 -26.28
N LEU A 151 27.40 -2.04 -26.99
CA LEU A 151 27.66 -2.02 -28.45
C LEU A 151 28.29 -3.31 -29.05
N SER A 152 27.95 -4.50 -28.58
CA SER A 152 28.41 -5.78 -29.12
C SER A 152 27.29 -6.48 -29.89
N PHE A 153 27.50 -6.69 -31.19
CA PHE A 153 26.53 -7.27 -32.13
C PHE A 153 26.13 -8.73 -31.83
N SER A 154 26.76 -9.40 -30.85
CA SER A 154 26.48 -10.81 -30.55
C SER A 154 25.40 -11.03 -29.47
N ASP A 155 24.93 -9.99 -28.79
CA ASP A 155 24.04 -10.13 -27.62
C ASP A 155 22.54 -9.87 -27.94
N ALA A 156 22.24 -9.41 -29.16
CA ALA A 156 20.92 -8.91 -29.54
C ALA A 156 19.88 -10.00 -29.89
N LEU A 157 20.25 -11.29 -29.93
CA LEU A 157 19.35 -12.36 -30.39
C LEU A 157 19.10 -13.50 -29.38
N SER A 158 19.65 -13.44 -28.16
CA SER A 158 19.57 -14.59 -27.22
C SER A 158 19.07 -14.27 -25.80
N THR A 159 18.60 -13.04 -25.53
CA THR A 159 18.25 -12.63 -24.15
C THR A 159 16.89 -11.91 -23.99
N HIS A 160 16.00 -11.97 -24.99
CA HIS A 160 14.68 -11.31 -24.95
C HIS A 160 13.71 -11.86 -23.88
N ASP A 161 14.03 -13.03 -23.33
CA ASP A 161 13.23 -13.86 -22.45
C ASP A 161 13.80 -13.94 -21.01
N ARG A 162 14.89 -13.22 -20.72
CA ARG A 162 15.53 -13.23 -19.40
C ARG A 162 15.43 -11.86 -18.73
N SER A 163 14.33 -11.68 -17.98
CA SER A 163 14.15 -10.63 -16.97
C SER A 163 15.16 -10.80 -15.82
N ARG A 164 16.41 -10.41 -16.05
CA ARG A 164 17.45 -10.29 -15.03
C ARG A 164 17.93 -8.84 -15.00
N ASP A 165 17.30 -8.06 -14.12
CA ASP A 165 17.87 -6.87 -13.49
C ASP A 165 18.64 -5.90 -14.43
N ARG A 166 18.02 -5.56 -15.58
CA ARG A 166 18.43 -4.41 -16.37
C ARG A 166 18.09 -3.17 -15.55
N ARG A 167 19.06 -2.68 -14.80
CA ARG A 167 19.00 -1.45 -14.00
C ARG A 167 18.36 -0.34 -14.83
N ALA A 168 17.24 0.19 -14.33
CA ALA A 168 16.47 1.19 -15.03
C ALA A 168 16.99 2.60 -14.70
N TYR A 169 16.96 3.53 -15.65
CA TYR A 169 17.50 4.87 -15.47
C TYR A 169 16.49 5.95 -15.83
N VAL A 170 16.56 7.09 -15.14
CA VAL A 170 15.87 8.33 -15.48
C VAL A 170 16.88 9.47 -15.33
N ASP A 171 16.98 10.33 -16.35
CA ASP A 171 17.97 11.42 -16.41
C ASP A 171 19.43 10.98 -16.16
N GLY A 172 19.79 9.74 -16.53
CA GLY A 172 21.12 9.16 -16.29
C GLY A 172 21.35 8.63 -14.87
N HIS A 173 20.36 8.72 -13.98
CA HIS A 173 20.40 8.19 -12.62
C HIS A 173 19.60 6.88 -12.49
N LEU A 174 20.11 5.95 -11.69
CA LEU A 174 19.43 4.68 -11.42
C LEU A 174 18.10 4.93 -10.71
N ILE A 175 17.01 4.34 -11.20
CA ILE A 175 15.69 4.40 -10.57
C ILE A 175 15.72 3.53 -9.31
N GLY A 176 15.56 4.18 -8.15
CA GLY A 176 15.59 3.53 -6.83
C GLY A 176 14.31 2.78 -6.46
N GLY A 177 14.41 1.81 -5.53
CA GLY A 177 13.31 0.98 -4.97
C GLY A 177 13.26 -0.47 -5.53
N CYS A 178 12.10 -1.15 -5.47
CA CYS A 178 11.79 -2.38 -6.25
C CYS A 178 10.43 -2.31 -6.97
N THR A 179 10.27 -3.12 -8.02
CA THR A 179 8.98 -3.35 -8.73
C THR A 179 8.44 -4.73 -8.37
N ASN A 180 7.13 -4.86 -8.15
CA ASN A 180 6.46 -6.14 -7.91
C ASN A 180 5.13 -6.19 -8.67
N GLY A 181 5.07 -6.91 -9.80
CA GLY A 181 3.94 -6.81 -10.72
C GLY A 181 3.72 -5.37 -11.20
N ASP A 182 2.57 -4.80 -10.87
CA ASP A 182 2.25 -3.39 -11.08
C ASP A 182 2.56 -2.48 -9.87
N ASP A 183 2.95 -3.05 -8.72
CA ASP A 183 3.37 -2.32 -7.52
C ASP A 183 4.82 -1.81 -7.60
N ALA A 184 5.13 -0.86 -6.73
CA ALA A 184 6.49 -0.49 -6.38
C ALA A 184 6.66 -0.25 -4.88
N ALA A 185 7.86 -0.54 -4.38
CA ALA A 185 8.21 -0.31 -2.97
C ALA A 185 9.58 0.35 -2.81
N TYR A 186 9.78 1.07 -1.71
CA TYR A 186 11.06 1.62 -1.32
C TYR A 186 11.31 1.44 0.17
N ALA A 187 12.55 1.06 0.50
CA ALA A 187 13.00 0.84 1.85
C ALA A 187 14.30 1.60 2.10
N GLY A 188 14.24 2.69 2.85
CA GLY A 188 15.38 3.52 3.22
C GLY A 188 15.47 3.77 4.74
N THR A 189 16.55 4.44 5.15
CA THR A 189 16.86 4.70 6.56
C THR A 189 15.86 5.66 7.24
N TYR A 190 15.29 6.59 6.48
CA TYR A 190 14.37 7.61 7.02
C TYR A 190 13.02 7.64 6.30
N PHE A 191 12.82 6.77 5.30
CA PHE A 191 11.61 6.75 4.49
C PHE A 191 11.34 5.35 3.96
N ILE A 192 10.09 4.92 4.06
CA ILE A 192 9.57 3.72 3.41
C ILE A 192 8.32 4.06 2.63
N ALA A 193 8.04 3.33 1.55
CA ALA A 193 6.82 3.49 0.77
C ALA A 193 6.42 2.20 0.06
N ALA A 194 5.11 2.04 -0.16
CA ALA A 194 4.50 1.03 -1.00
C ALA A 194 3.41 1.69 -1.84
N ASN A 195 3.50 1.54 -3.15
CA ASN A 195 2.59 2.13 -4.11
C ASN A 195 2.02 1.00 -4.97
N ASP A 196 0.70 0.95 -5.08
CA ASP A 196 -0.02 0.02 -5.94
C ASP A 196 -0.30 0.70 -7.28
N GLY A 197 0.10 0.07 -8.37
CA GLY A 197 -0.16 0.54 -9.72
C GLY A 197 -1.41 -0.13 -10.30
N VAL A 198 -2.33 0.66 -10.87
CA VAL A 198 -3.58 0.11 -11.40
C VAL A 198 -3.36 -0.76 -12.64
N GLY A 199 -3.42 -2.08 -12.46
CA GLY A 199 -3.08 -3.07 -13.48
C GLY A 199 -3.90 -3.01 -14.78
N ALA A 200 -5.05 -2.32 -14.78
CA ALA A 200 -5.87 -2.09 -15.98
C ALA A 200 -5.10 -1.29 -17.07
N TRP A 201 -4.13 -0.47 -16.68
CA TRP A 201 -3.26 0.23 -17.63
C TRP A 201 -2.48 -0.74 -18.53
N SER A 202 -2.15 -1.94 -18.06
CA SER A 202 -1.42 -2.92 -18.87
C SER A 202 -2.21 -3.42 -20.09
N MET A 203 -3.51 -3.14 -20.19
CA MET A 203 -4.32 -3.40 -21.39
C MET A 203 -4.21 -2.28 -22.45
N ARG A 204 -3.61 -1.14 -22.12
CA ARG A 204 -3.44 0.00 -23.02
C ARG A 204 -2.04 -0.05 -23.66
N PRO A 205 -1.89 0.28 -24.97
CA PRO A 205 -0.59 0.25 -25.64
C PRO A 205 0.51 1.06 -24.93
N ARG A 206 0.15 2.22 -24.35
CA ARG A 206 1.05 3.12 -23.61
C ARG A 206 0.89 3.03 -22.10
N GLY A 207 0.05 2.12 -21.59
CA GLY A 207 -0.18 2.00 -20.17
C GLY A 207 0.91 1.17 -19.49
N HIS A 208 1.43 1.67 -18.39
CA HIS A 208 2.49 1.03 -17.61
C HIS A 208 2.38 1.41 -16.12
N ALA A 209 1.49 0.74 -15.40
CA ALA A 209 1.23 0.97 -13.97
C ALA A 209 2.48 0.79 -13.11
N GLY A 210 3.19 -0.32 -13.26
CA GLY A 210 4.44 -0.58 -12.53
C GLY A 210 5.57 0.41 -12.80
N LEU A 211 5.53 1.20 -13.88
CA LEU A 211 6.52 2.26 -14.14
C LEU A 211 6.12 3.53 -13.38
N TRP A 212 4.83 3.89 -13.43
CA TRP A 212 4.27 5.00 -12.67
C TRP A 212 4.46 4.83 -11.17
N ALA A 213 4.12 3.65 -10.62
CA ALA A 213 4.39 3.32 -9.22
C ALA A 213 5.87 3.49 -8.88
N ARG A 214 6.76 3.00 -9.75
CA ARG A 214 8.21 3.09 -9.56
C ARG A 214 8.76 4.51 -9.55
N LEU A 215 8.33 5.33 -10.50
CA LEU A 215 8.82 6.70 -10.66
C LEU A 215 8.33 7.59 -9.51
N ILE A 216 7.07 7.44 -9.08
CA ILE A 216 6.56 8.16 -7.92
C ILE A 216 7.39 7.82 -6.69
N VAL A 217 7.56 6.53 -6.38
CA VAL A 217 8.37 6.09 -5.24
C VAL A 217 9.82 6.59 -5.33
N HIS A 218 10.43 6.50 -6.52
CA HIS A 218 11.80 6.95 -6.74
C HIS A 218 11.97 8.45 -6.47
N PHE A 219 11.17 9.30 -7.12
CA PHE A 219 11.28 10.74 -6.96
C PHE A 219 10.86 11.21 -5.57
N TRP A 220 9.91 10.50 -4.94
CA TRP A 220 9.48 10.80 -3.58
C TRP A 220 10.57 10.52 -2.56
N ALA A 221 11.20 9.34 -2.65
CA ALA A 221 12.36 9.02 -1.83
C ALA A 221 13.51 10.02 -2.05
N THR A 222 13.76 10.42 -3.30
CA THR A 222 14.77 11.45 -3.62
C THR A 222 14.46 12.79 -2.97
N ALA A 223 13.21 13.28 -3.06
CA ALA A 223 12.78 14.52 -2.43
C ALA A 223 12.93 14.48 -0.89
N VAL A 224 12.55 13.35 -0.27
CA VAL A 224 12.74 13.15 1.18
C VAL A 224 14.22 13.12 1.55
N ASN A 225 15.05 12.41 0.80
CA ASN A 225 16.50 12.32 1.05
C ASN A 225 17.19 13.68 0.88
N ASN A 226 16.78 14.48 -0.09
CA ASN A 226 17.27 15.86 -0.24
C ASN A 226 16.89 16.72 0.96
N ALA A 227 15.65 16.65 1.43
CA ALA A 227 15.21 17.38 2.63
C ALA A 227 15.99 16.95 3.89
N VAL A 228 16.28 15.65 4.03
CA VAL A 228 17.14 15.13 5.10
C VAL A 228 18.56 15.70 5.00
N ALA A 229 19.14 15.72 3.79
CA ALA A 229 20.47 16.27 3.57
C ALA A 229 20.54 17.77 3.88
N GLU A 230 19.52 18.54 3.48
CA GLU A 230 19.38 19.98 3.77
C GLU A 230 19.23 20.26 5.26
N ALA A 231 18.50 19.42 6.00
CA ALA A 231 18.36 19.55 7.45
C ALA A 231 19.67 19.31 8.22
N GLY A 232 20.63 18.59 7.62
CA GLY A 232 21.93 18.32 8.22
C GLY A 232 21.90 17.30 9.37
N ALA A 233 23.07 17.12 9.99
CA ALA A 233 23.21 16.24 11.15
C ALA A 233 22.50 16.81 12.37
N PHE A 234 22.11 15.93 13.29
CA PHE A 234 21.52 16.36 14.55
C PHE A 234 22.50 17.23 15.35
N VAL A 235 22.04 18.42 15.73
CA VAL A 235 22.76 19.34 16.63
C VAL A 235 21.92 19.55 17.89
N PRO A 236 22.40 19.16 19.09
CA PRO A 236 21.67 19.38 20.34
C PRO A 236 21.30 20.85 20.56
N GLY A 237 20.02 21.11 20.86
CA GLY A 237 19.51 22.46 21.15
C GLY A 237 19.20 23.33 19.92
N ALA A 238 19.50 22.86 18.70
CA ALA A 238 19.11 23.56 17.48
C ALA A 238 17.61 23.40 17.19
N ALA A 239 17.04 24.35 16.44
CA ALA A 239 15.69 24.23 15.93
C ALA A 239 15.60 23.05 14.95
N VAL A 240 14.60 22.19 15.13
CA VAL A 240 14.38 21.03 14.25
C VAL A 240 13.42 21.43 13.14
N PRO A 241 13.83 21.38 11.86
CA PRO A 241 12.92 21.69 10.76
C PRO A 241 11.78 20.67 10.71
N VAL A 242 10.59 21.15 10.35
CA VAL A 242 9.40 20.31 10.19
C VAL A 242 9.37 19.80 8.74
N PRO A 243 9.28 18.48 8.51
CA PRO A 243 9.10 17.93 7.18
C PRO A 243 7.83 18.45 6.50
N ASP A 244 7.85 18.57 5.16
CA ASP A 244 6.67 18.88 4.32
C ASP A 244 6.38 17.71 3.37
N PRO A 245 5.70 16.65 3.85
CA PRO A 245 5.52 15.43 3.08
C PRO A 245 4.66 15.63 1.81
N VAL A 246 3.68 16.54 1.87
CA VAL A 246 2.83 16.87 0.71
C VAL A 246 3.65 17.52 -0.39
N ARG A 247 4.55 18.46 -0.05
CA ARG A 247 5.48 19.05 -1.02
C ARG A 247 6.38 18.00 -1.65
N TYR A 248 6.92 17.07 -0.86
CA TYR A 248 7.81 16.03 -1.40
C TYR A 248 7.08 15.10 -2.37
N LEU A 249 5.86 14.66 -2.04
CA LEU A 249 5.04 13.85 -2.93
C LEU A 249 4.57 14.63 -4.16
N GLN A 250 4.26 15.92 -4.01
CA GLN A 250 3.91 16.79 -5.13
C GLN A 250 5.07 16.92 -6.13
N GLN A 251 6.29 17.16 -5.64
CA GLN A 251 7.48 17.21 -6.48
C GLN A 251 7.68 15.89 -7.22
N ALA A 252 7.51 14.76 -6.54
CA ALA A 252 7.61 13.44 -7.15
C ALA A 252 6.58 13.19 -8.25
N TYR A 253 5.35 13.64 -8.03
CA TYR A 253 4.27 13.58 -9.02
C TYR A 253 4.60 14.40 -10.26
N GLU A 254 5.04 15.65 -10.10
CA GLU A 254 5.42 16.52 -11.21
C GLU A 254 6.61 15.95 -12.01
N GLN A 255 7.63 15.42 -11.33
CA GLN A 255 8.78 14.76 -11.96
C GLN A 255 8.38 13.48 -12.70
N THR A 256 7.43 12.71 -12.16
CA THR A 256 6.90 11.52 -12.84
C THR A 256 6.14 11.88 -14.12
N ILE A 257 5.32 12.92 -14.09
CA ILE A 257 4.65 13.43 -15.30
C ILE A 257 5.69 13.82 -16.33
N GLU A 258 6.71 14.60 -15.95
CA GLU A 258 7.74 15.05 -16.88
C GLU A 258 8.52 13.88 -17.49
N ALA A 259 8.98 12.95 -16.65
CA ALA A 259 9.72 11.76 -17.10
C ALA A 259 8.91 10.89 -18.06
N THR A 260 7.58 10.86 -17.94
CA THR A 260 6.71 10.03 -18.76
C THR A 260 6.17 10.72 -20.01
N ARG A 261 6.27 12.04 -20.14
CA ARG A 261 5.57 12.85 -21.17
C ARG A 261 6.06 12.66 -22.60
N ALA A 262 7.34 12.87 -22.91
CA ALA A 262 7.85 12.81 -24.28
C ALA A 262 9.22 12.12 -24.32
N PRO A 263 9.57 11.37 -25.39
CA PRO A 263 8.81 11.15 -26.63
C PRO A 263 7.69 10.10 -26.53
N ASN A 264 7.61 9.35 -25.42
CA ASN A 264 6.84 8.11 -25.37
C ASN A 264 5.50 8.18 -24.61
N ASP A 265 5.12 9.31 -23.99
CA ASP A 265 3.85 9.56 -23.28
C ASP A 265 3.28 8.28 -22.61
N TRP A 266 4.07 7.76 -21.65
CA TRP A 266 3.73 6.56 -20.89
C TRP A 266 2.68 6.89 -19.84
N GLN A 267 1.57 6.16 -19.89
CA GLN A 267 0.39 6.43 -19.09
C GLN A 267 0.27 5.44 -17.94
N GLY A 268 -0.37 5.85 -16.86
CA GLY A 268 -0.50 5.02 -15.68
C GLY A 268 -1.07 5.80 -14.52
N THR A 269 -1.53 5.06 -13.52
CA THR A 269 -1.94 5.61 -12.25
C THR A 269 -1.47 4.69 -11.13
N THR A 270 -1.30 5.27 -9.95
CA THR A 270 -0.84 4.55 -8.76
C THR A 270 -1.35 5.20 -7.48
N THR A 271 -1.58 4.42 -6.45
CA THR A 271 -1.72 4.92 -5.07
C THR A 271 -0.37 5.43 -4.55
N ALA A 272 -0.36 6.04 -3.37
CA ALA A 272 0.86 6.45 -2.69
C ALA A 272 0.71 6.32 -1.17
N ALA A 273 1.40 5.35 -0.57
CA ALA A 273 1.47 5.17 0.89
C ALA A 273 2.93 5.22 1.35
N GLY A 274 3.29 6.25 2.12
CA GLY A 274 4.65 6.49 2.54
C GLY A 274 4.76 6.96 3.99
N ALA A 275 5.89 6.64 4.63
CA ALA A 275 6.14 6.97 6.02
C ALA A 275 7.58 7.48 6.22
N GLN A 276 7.70 8.75 6.62
CA GLN A 276 8.98 9.41 6.89
C GLN A 276 9.26 9.44 8.40
N LEU A 277 10.39 8.84 8.80
CA LEU A 277 10.88 8.91 10.17
C LEU A 277 11.60 10.23 10.40
N TRP A 278 11.22 10.91 11.48
CA TRP A 278 11.82 12.14 11.95
C TRP A 278 11.95 12.14 13.47
N TYR A 279 12.25 13.30 14.04
CA TYR A 279 12.38 13.49 15.47
C TYR A 279 11.86 14.86 15.90
N ARG A 280 11.53 14.99 17.18
CA ARG A 280 11.29 16.29 17.81
C ARG A 280 11.96 16.38 19.18
N PRO A 281 12.31 17.58 19.67
CA PRO A 281 12.80 17.76 21.03
C PRO A 281 11.76 17.32 22.05
N ILE A 282 12.19 16.64 23.10
CA ILE A 282 11.34 16.39 24.27
C ILE A 282 11.35 17.67 25.10
N ALA A 283 10.18 18.26 25.34
CA ALA A 283 10.06 19.41 26.22
C ALA A 283 10.56 19.01 27.62
N THR A 284 11.68 19.59 28.06
CA THR A 284 12.09 19.50 29.46
C THR A 284 11.05 20.25 30.26
N SER A 285 10.37 19.57 31.19
CA SER A 285 9.51 20.20 32.18
C SER A 285 10.38 21.04 33.13
N ALA A 286 10.76 22.23 32.68
CA ALA A 286 11.24 23.28 33.55
C ALA A 286 10.03 23.80 34.34
N GLY A 287 9.87 23.35 35.59
CA GLY A 287 9.02 24.04 36.57
C GLY A 287 7.76 23.32 37.06
N ALA A 288 7.87 22.10 37.61
CA ALA A 288 6.89 21.59 38.55
C ALA A 288 7.54 21.37 39.93
N GLY A 289 7.36 22.37 40.81
CA GLY A 289 7.37 22.18 42.27
C GLY A 289 8.73 22.05 42.97
N ALA A 290 9.45 23.17 43.13
CA ALA A 290 10.21 23.36 44.36
C ALA A 290 9.21 23.55 45.51
N GLY A 291 9.01 22.50 46.31
CA GLY A 291 8.12 22.48 47.47
C GLY A 291 8.69 21.54 48.54
N ALA A 292 9.20 22.17 49.60
CA ALA A 292 9.83 21.67 50.82
C ALA A 292 9.51 20.23 51.29
N GLY A 293 10.57 19.55 51.72
CA GLY A 293 10.54 18.35 52.57
C GLY A 293 11.95 17.91 52.90
N ALA A 294 12.56 18.52 53.92
CA ALA A 294 13.86 18.17 54.43
C ALA A 294 13.80 16.81 55.15
N ASP A 295 14.72 15.90 54.82
CA ASP A 295 15.35 15.08 55.86
C ASP A 295 16.75 14.62 55.43
N ALA A 296 17.66 14.65 56.40
CA ALA A 296 19.08 14.40 56.22
C ALA A 296 19.41 12.91 56.41
N GLY A 297 20.22 12.34 55.52
CA GLY A 297 20.74 10.99 55.66
C GLY A 297 21.96 10.78 54.76
N ALA A 298 23.13 10.79 55.37
CA ALA A 298 24.42 10.57 54.73
C ALA A 298 24.58 9.13 54.20
N GLY A 299 25.16 8.98 53.02
CA GLY A 299 25.57 7.69 52.45
C GLY A 299 26.32 7.86 51.15
N ALA A 300 27.65 7.77 51.22
CA ALA A 300 28.54 7.72 50.07
C ALA A 300 28.38 6.40 49.30
N GLY A 301 28.40 6.44 47.95
CA GLY A 301 28.59 5.23 47.15
C GLY A 301 28.01 5.29 45.73
N ALA A 302 28.88 5.01 44.76
CA ALA A 302 28.63 4.66 43.36
C ALA A 302 28.26 5.80 42.38
N SER A 303 29.23 6.16 41.54
CA SER A 303 29.03 6.78 40.24
C SER A 303 28.23 5.83 39.33
N SER A 304 26.90 5.86 39.45
CA SER A 304 26.05 5.32 38.39
C SER A 304 26.24 6.21 37.17
N ALA A 305 26.85 5.70 36.10
CA ALA A 305 26.83 6.33 34.80
C ALA A 305 25.36 6.51 34.40
N GLN A 306 24.80 7.67 34.69
CA GLN A 306 23.43 8.01 34.39
C GLN A 306 23.35 8.10 32.88
N THR A 307 22.67 7.13 32.26
CA THR A 307 22.38 7.14 30.83
C THR A 307 21.76 8.51 30.51
N PRO A 308 22.32 9.28 29.56
CA PRO A 308 21.78 10.59 29.24
C PRO A 308 20.29 10.46 28.93
N ARG A 309 19.47 11.27 29.62
CA ARG A 309 18.02 11.29 29.37
C ARG A 309 17.80 11.62 27.89
N PRO A 310 16.93 10.91 27.16
CA PRO A 310 16.69 11.22 25.76
C PRO A 310 16.23 12.67 25.62
N THR A 311 16.89 13.42 24.73
CA THR A 311 16.58 14.82 24.42
C THR A 311 15.61 14.95 23.24
N THR A 312 15.40 13.86 22.52
CA THR A 312 14.52 13.77 21.35
C THR A 312 13.70 12.49 21.39
N GLU A 313 12.54 12.54 20.75
CA GLU A 313 11.66 11.39 20.53
C GLU A 313 11.37 11.22 19.03
N PRO A 314 11.17 9.96 18.56
CA PRO A 314 10.90 9.70 17.16
C PRO A 314 9.44 10.04 16.82
N VAL A 315 9.26 10.62 15.65
CA VAL A 315 7.94 11.00 15.11
C VAL A 315 7.86 10.52 13.67
N LEU A 316 6.74 9.92 13.30
CA LEU A 316 6.47 9.44 11.96
C LEU A 316 5.53 10.42 11.24
N TYR A 317 5.93 10.88 10.07
CA TYR A 317 5.06 11.61 9.15
C TYR A 317 4.55 10.62 8.11
N VAL A 318 3.28 10.27 8.20
CA VAL A 318 2.61 9.36 7.28
C VAL A 318 1.91 10.19 6.21
N THR A 319 2.06 9.80 4.95
CA THR A 319 1.37 10.41 3.81
C THR A 319 0.66 9.31 3.04
N ASN A 320 -0.65 9.45 2.88
CA ASN A 320 -1.48 8.47 2.18
C ASN A 320 -2.34 9.10 1.10
N LEU A 321 -2.40 8.45 -0.05
CA LEU A 321 -3.33 8.74 -1.14
C LEU A 321 -3.74 7.42 -1.81
N GLY A 322 -5.01 7.07 -1.70
CA GLY A 322 -5.54 5.77 -2.14
C GLY A 322 -5.80 4.81 -0.99
N ASP A 323 -5.85 3.53 -1.29
CA ASP A 323 -6.24 2.42 -0.40
C ASP A 323 -5.08 1.51 0.04
N SER A 324 -3.89 1.66 -0.54
CA SER A 324 -2.63 1.24 0.11
C SER A 324 -2.51 1.90 1.50
N GLN A 325 -1.80 1.25 2.42
CA GLN A 325 -1.87 1.61 3.83
C GLN A 325 -0.52 1.67 4.53
N VAL A 326 -0.44 2.58 5.50
CA VAL A 326 0.61 2.59 6.51
C VAL A 326 0.01 2.17 7.85
N MET A 327 0.69 1.25 8.52
CA MET A 327 0.29 0.74 9.83
C MET A 327 1.45 0.81 10.81
N VAL A 328 1.19 1.16 12.06
CA VAL A 328 2.17 1.15 13.15
C VAL A 328 1.74 0.16 14.20
N VAL A 329 2.59 -0.83 14.45
CA VAL A 329 2.41 -1.88 15.44
C VAL A 329 3.43 -1.68 16.56
N ARG A 330 3.02 -1.92 17.80
CA ARG A 330 3.94 -2.10 18.92
C ARG A 330 4.02 -3.58 19.28
N PRO A 331 5.02 -4.31 18.77
CA PRO A 331 5.11 -5.76 18.96
C PRO A 331 5.20 -6.18 20.43
N ALA A 332 5.92 -5.39 21.24
CA ALA A 332 6.10 -5.68 22.67
C ALA A 332 4.79 -5.66 23.47
N GLU A 333 3.78 -4.94 22.99
CA GLU A 333 2.44 -4.84 23.59
C GLU A 333 1.38 -5.60 22.77
N GLY A 334 1.76 -6.20 21.63
CA GLY A 334 0.84 -6.93 20.75
C GLY A 334 -0.32 -6.08 20.22
N ARG A 335 -0.13 -4.76 20.00
CA ARG A 335 -1.23 -3.85 19.64
C ARG A 335 -0.96 -2.92 18.47
N LEU A 336 -2.05 -2.48 17.86
CA LEU A 336 -2.08 -1.42 16.87
C LEU A 336 -1.91 -0.04 17.54
N LEU A 337 -1.02 0.79 17.00
CA LEU A 337 -0.90 2.21 17.38
C LEU A 337 -1.63 3.12 16.40
N PHE A 338 -1.53 2.81 15.10
CA PHE A 338 -2.04 3.64 14.03
C PHE A 338 -2.26 2.82 12.77
N LYS A 339 -3.27 3.20 11.98
CA LYS A 339 -3.57 2.66 10.65
C LYS A 339 -4.16 3.80 9.81
N THR A 340 -3.66 4.01 8.59
CA THR A 340 -4.25 4.98 7.67
C THR A 340 -5.68 4.60 7.29
N LYS A 341 -6.52 5.60 7.05
CA LYS A 341 -7.84 5.37 6.45
C LYS A 341 -7.69 5.27 4.94
N PRO A 342 -8.28 4.24 4.29
CA PRO A 342 -8.18 4.11 2.85
C PRO A 342 -9.08 5.16 2.16
N GLN A 343 -8.73 5.53 0.93
CA GLN A 343 -9.35 6.65 0.21
C GLN A 343 -9.85 6.20 -1.17
N TRP A 344 -11.14 6.41 -1.40
CA TRP A 344 -11.86 5.85 -2.55
C TRP A 344 -12.68 6.96 -3.20
N HIS A 345 -12.91 6.83 -4.51
CA HIS A 345 -14.01 7.55 -5.17
C HIS A 345 -15.31 6.75 -5.04
N TRP A 346 -15.21 5.42 -5.13
CA TRP A 346 -16.24 4.40 -4.87
C TRP A 346 -15.54 3.07 -4.59
N PHE A 347 -16.28 2.05 -4.13
CA PHE A 347 -15.72 0.73 -3.86
C PHE A 347 -14.92 0.17 -5.06
N ASP A 348 -13.70 -0.29 -4.77
CA ASP A 348 -12.64 -0.84 -5.62
C ASP A 348 -12.10 0.17 -6.66
N CYS A 349 -12.26 1.46 -6.38
CA CYS A 349 -11.70 2.55 -7.15
C CYS A 349 -11.03 3.58 -6.24
N PRO A 350 -9.75 3.34 -5.89
CA PRO A 350 -9.01 4.24 -5.03
C PRO A 350 -8.79 5.60 -5.66
N ARG A 351 -8.57 6.59 -4.79
CA ARG A 351 -7.87 7.81 -5.21
C ARG A 351 -6.47 7.45 -5.68
N GLN A 352 -6.02 8.07 -6.75
CA GLN A 352 -4.79 7.63 -7.43
C GLN A 352 -4.08 8.78 -8.13
N LEU A 353 -2.76 8.79 -8.13
CA LEU A 353 -1.97 9.75 -8.88
C LEU A 353 -1.74 9.24 -10.30
N GLY A 354 -2.01 10.07 -11.29
CA GLY A 354 -1.48 9.86 -12.64
C GLY A 354 -2.37 10.30 -13.78
N THR A 355 -2.26 9.61 -14.91
CA THR A 355 -2.90 10.00 -16.17
C THR A 355 -4.42 10.05 -16.03
N ASN A 356 -5.02 11.20 -16.36
CA ASN A 356 -6.46 11.48 -16.28
C ASN A 356 -7.09 11.32 -14.88
N SER A 357 -6.27 11.24 -13.82
CA SER A 357 -6.81 11.26 -12.46
C SER A 357 -7.13 12.70 -12.04
N PRO A 358 -8.26 12.94 -11.34
CA PRO A 358 -8.53 14.23 -10.72
C PRO A 358 -7.73 14.46 -9.44
N ASP A 359 -7.09 13.42 -8.89
CA ASP A 359 -6.37 13.52 -7.63
C ASP A 359 -4.96 14.07 -7.81
N THR A 360 -4.57 14.96 -6.90
CA THR A 360 -3.21 15.49 -6.81
C THR A 360 -2.72 15.39 -5.37
N PRO A 361 -1.40 15.33 -5.14
CA PRO A 361 -0.88 15.29 -3.78
C PRO A 361 -1.36 16.47 -2.92
N ARG A 362 -1.37 17.69 -3.45
CA ARG A 362 -1.81 18.90 -2.71
C ARG A 362 -3.27 18.87 -2.27
N THR A 363 -4.15 18.23 -3.04
CA THR A 363 -5.60 18.26 -2.78
C THR A 363 -6.13 17.00 -2.13
N SER A 364 -5.47 15.87 -2.36
CA SER A 364 -6.00 14.55 -2.03
C SER A 364 -5.16 13.79 -1.00
N ALA A 365 -3.88 14.13 -0.81
CA ALA A 365 -3.05 13.41 0.16
C ALA A 365 -3.45 13.77 1.60
N VAL A 366 -3.51 12.75 2.46
CA VAL A 366 -3.76 12.88 3.90
C VAL A 366 -2.45 12.70 4.65
N ILE A 367 -2.19 13.61 5.60
CA ILE A 367 -1.01 13.56 6.47
C ILE A 367 -1.41 13.26 7.89
N ASP A 368 -0.76 12.26 8.48
CA ASP A 368 -0.86 11.95 9.90
C ASP A 368 0.52 12.01 10.56
N VAL A 369 0.58 12.58 11.76
CA VAL A 369 1.81 12.67 12.55
C VAL A 369 1.69 11.76 13.76
N VAL A 370 2.46 10.69 13.78
CA VAL A 370 2.35 9.61 14.77
C VAL A 370 3.60 9.59 15.66
N PRO A 371 3.49 9.85 16.97
CA PRO A 371 4.59 9.63 17.91
C PRO A 371 4.97 8.14 17.95
N LEU A 372 6.27 7.85 17.91
CA LEU A 372 6.79 6.48 17.97
C LEU A 372 7.61 6.25 19.24
N HIS A 373 7.78 4.99 19.60
CA HIS A 373 8.84 4.52 20.48
C HIS A 373 9.87 3.72 19.69
N VAL A 374 11.10 3.66 20.24
CA VAL A 374 12.10 2.70 19.74
C VAL A 374 11.56 1.29 19.92
N GLY A 375 11.61 0.49 18.87
CA GLY A 375 11.04 -0.86 18.83
C GLY A 375 9.65 -0.94 18.17
N ASP A 376 8.97 0.19 17.92
CA ASP A 376 7.74 0.19 17.11
C ASP A 376 8.06 -0.19 15.66
N VAL A 377 7.16 -0.97 15.06
CA VAL A 377 7.24 -1.44 13.68
C VAL A 377 6.27 -0.63 12.82
N VAL A 378 6.79 -0.04 11.76
CA VAL A 378 6.03 0.67 10.73
C VAL A 378 5.97 -0.22 9.50
N LEU A 379 4.78 -0.38 8.95
CA LEU A 379 4.51 -1.13 7.72
C LEU A 379 3.99 -0.15 6.68
N ALA A 380 4.51 -0.22 5.46
CA ALA A 380 3.86 0.31 4.26
C ALA A 380 3.48 -0.89 3.39
N MET A 381 2.22 -1.00 3.01
CA MET A 381 1.68 -2.17 2.31
C MET A 381 0.64 -1.78 1.25
N THR A 382 0.57 -2.56 0.17
CA THR A 382 -0.47 -2.43 -0.86
C THR A 382 -1.78 -3.12 -0.42
N ASP A 383 -2.85 -2.87 -1.17
CA ASP A 383 -4.18 -3.42 -0.90
C ASP A 383 -4.19 -4.96 -0.89
N GLY A 384 -3.32 -5.60 -1.68
CA GLY A 384 -3.11 -7.05 -1.68
C GLY A 384 -2.85 -7.70 -0.31
N VAL A 385 -2.42 -6.92 0.69
CA VAL A 385 -2.37 -7.37 2.10
C VAL A 385 -3.70 -7.14 2.81
N VAL A 386 -4.19 -5.90 2.81
CA VAL A 386 -5.30 -5.46 3.68
C VAL A 386 -6.67 -5.90 3.17
N ASP A 387 -6.75 -6.30 1.91
CA ASP A 387 -7.92 -6.96 1.32
C ASP A 387 -8.00 -8.45 1.71
N ASN A 388 -6.88 -9.04 2.13
CA ASN A 388 -6.75 -10.46 2.42
C ASN A 388 -6.48 -10.78 3.90
N LEU A 389 -6.15 -9.79 4.74
CA LEU A 389 -5.90 -9.97 6.17
C LEU A 389 -6.58 -8.89 7.00
N TRP A 390 -7.29 -9.29 8.05
CA TRP A 390 -7.83 -8.34 9.02
C TRP A 390 -6.70 -7.69 9.84
N THR A 391 -7.01 -6.52 10.39
CA THR A 391 -6.02 -5.71 11.13
C THR A 391 -5.45 -6.46 12.34
N HIS A 392 -6.28 -7.26 13.02
CA HIS A 392 -5.83 -8.04 14.18
C HIS A 392 -4.86 -9.17 13.77
N GLU A 393 -5.06 -9.79 12.61
CA GLU A 393 -4.17 -10.82 12.07
C GLU A 393 -2.82 -10.24 11.68
N ILE A 394 -2.80 -9.05 11.05
CA ILE A 394 -1.55 -8.35 10.72
C ILE A 394 -0.77 -8.04 12.01
N VAL A 395 -1.45 -7.51 13.04
CA VAL A 395 -0.82 -7.21 14.34
C VAL A 395 -0.26 -8.47 14.99
N GLU A 396 -1.03 -9.56 15.00
CA GLU A 396 -0.62 -10.84 15.58
C GLU A 396 0.57 -11.45 14.83
N ASN A 397 0.50 -11.49 13.49
CA ASN A 397 1.58 -11.98 12.63
C ASN A 397 2.88 -11.22 12.93
N VAL A 398 2.88 -9.89 12.80
CA VAL A 398 4.06 -9.05 13.03
C VAL A 398 4.62 -9.22 14.44
N SER A 399 3.75 -9.29 15.45
CA SER A 399 4.19 -9.44 16.84
C SER A 399 4.84 -10.80 17.08
N LYS A 400 4.27 -11.88 16.53
CA LYS A 400 4.84 -13.23 16.59
C LYS A 400 6.16 -13.31 15.83
N SER A 401 6.26 -12.76 14.62
CA SER A 401 7.48 -12.76 13.82
C SER A 401 8.63 -12.06 14.53
N VAL A 402 8.37 -10.89 15.12
CA VAL A 402 9.37 -10.14 15.91
C VAL A 402 9.80 -10.94 17.14
N ALA A 403 8.85 -11.49 17.91
CA ALA A 403 9.16 -12.28 19.10
C ALA A 403 9.96 -13.54 18.76
N ALA A 404 9.56 -14.28 17.72
CA ALA A 404 10.25 -15.48 17.24
C ALA A 404 11.67 -15.17 16.78
N TRP A 405 11.85 -14.08 16.03
CA TRP A 405 13.19 -13.63 15.64
C TRP A 405 14.04 -13.29 16.86
N GLN A 406 13.53 -12.50 17.80
CA GLN A 406 14.30 -12.08 18.97
C GLN A 406 14.65 -13.26 19.89
N GLY A 407 13.72 -14.20 20.08
CA GLY A 407 13.91 -15.38 20.94
C GLY A 407 14.89 -16.42 20.39
N LYS A 408 15.18 -16.42 19.08
CA LYS A 408 16.13 -17.37 18.46
C LYS A 408 17.58 -17.04 18.84
N THR A 409 18.24 -17.87 19.65
CA THR A 409 19.64 -17.66 20.07
C THR A 409 20.63 -18.02 18.97
N ASP A 410 20.38 -19.13 18.27
CA ASP A 410 21.27 -19.68 17.24
C ASP A 410 20.86 -19.23 15.84
N LYS A 411 21.03 -17.93 15.58
CA LYS A 411 20.85 -17.38 14.22
C LYS A 411 22.08 -17.66 13.37
N THR A 412 21.87 -18.29 12.22
CA THR A 412 22.89 -18.47 11.19
C THR A 412 23.36 -17.10 10.65
N ALA A 413 24.53 -17.06 10.02
CA ALA A 413 25.02 -15.85 9.38
C ALA A 413 24.05 -15.34 8.30
N ALA A 414 23.46 -16.26 7.52
CA ALA A 414 22.48 -15.94 6.49
C ALA A 414 21.19 -15.30 7.06
N GLU A 415 20.73 -15.75 8.23
CA GLU A 415 19.59 -15.13 8.91
C GLU A 415 19.95 -13.72 9.40
N ARG A 416 21.11 -13.56 10.03
CA ARG A 416 21.54 -12.22 10.47
C ARG A 416 21.64 -11.23 9.30
N ASP A 417 22.13 -11.70 8.16
CA ASP A 417 22.27 -10.89 6.94
C ASP A 417 20.92 -10.57 6.27
N ARG A 418 19.97 -11.53 6.28
CA ARG A 418 18.57 -11.32 5.87
C ARG A 418 17.89 -10.25 6.72
N GLY A 419 18.13 -10.28 8.02
CA GLY A 419 17.61 -9.32 8.99
C GLY A 419 16.16 -9.56 9.40
N MET A 420 15.82 -9.08 10.61
CA MET A 420 14.52 -9.30 11.25
C MET A 420 13.33 -8.82 10.40
N MET A 421 13.41 -7.60 9.88
CA MET A 421 12.29 -7.00 9.16
C MET A 421 12.00 -7.68 7.83
N THR A 422 13.00 -8.30 7.21
CA THR A 422 12.78 -9.09 5.98
C THR A 422 11.95 -10.33 6.32
N THR A 423 12.27 -11.02 7.42
CA THR A 423 11.46 -12.14 7.89
C THR A 423 10.03 -11.73 8.25
N VAL A 424 9.85 -10.59 8.94
CA VAL A 424 8.51 -10.06 9.22
C VAL A 424 7.73 -9.77 7.93
N ALA A 425 8.36 -9.15 6.93
CA ALA A 425 7.72 -8.87 5.65
C ALA A 425 7.36 -10.18 4.90
N GLU A 426 8.26 -11.17 4.89
CA GLU A 426 8.04 -12.47 4.24
C GLU A 426 6.89 -13.25 4.87
N GLU A 427 6.82 -13.30 6.20
CA GLU A 427 5.74 -13.97 6.92
C GLU A 427 4.38 -13.28 6.71
N LEU A 428 4.37 -11.96 6.58
CA LEU A 428 3.14 -11.21 6.30
C LEU A 428 2.66 -11.38 4.85
N VAL A 429 3.57 -11.34 3.88
CA VAL A 429 3.26 -11.61 2.47
C VAL A 429 2.74 -13.02 2.28
N GLU A 430 3.35 -14.01 2.92
CA GLU A 430 2.88 -15.40 2.82
C GLU A 430 1.49 -15.57 3.42
N ALA A 431 1.21 -14.97 4.58
CA ALA A 431 -0.13 -15.01 5.18
C ALA A 431 -1.19 -14.42 4.25
N ALA A 432 -0.92 -13.25 3.67
CA ALA A 432 -1.83 -12.61 2.72
C ALA A 432 -1.99 -13.44 1.44
N ARG A 433 -0.89 -14.00 0.91
CA ARG A 433 -0.89 -14.82 -0.31
C ARG A 433 -1.76 -16.07 -0.15
N VAL A 434 -1.69 -16.74 1.01
CA VAL A 434 -2.49 -17.95 1.27
C VAL A 434 -3.98 -17.65 1.16
N VAL A 435 -4.44 -16.52 1.69
CA VAL A 435 -5.84 -16.08 1.56
C VAL A 435 -6.15 -15.63 0.13
N ALA A 436 -5.27 -14.83 -0.48
CA ALA A 436 -5.46 -14.24 -1.81
C ALA A 436 -5.67 -15.26 -2.94
N VAL A 437 -5.08 -16.46 -2.83
CA VAL A 437 -5.21 -17.52 -3.84
C VAL A 437 -6.37 -18.49 -3.57
N ASP A 438 -7.04 -18.39 -2.42
CA ASP A 438 -8.14 -19.27 -2.05
C ASP A 438 -9.49 -18.64 -2.43
N PRO A 439 -10.20 -19.19 -3.44
CA PRO A 439 -11.50 -18.67 -3.87
C PRO A 439 -12.62 -18.90 -2.84
N PHE A 440 -12.36 -19.66 -1.76
CA PHE A 440 -13.33 -19.93 -0.70
C PHE A 440 -12.94 -19.31 0.65
N ALA A 441 -11.84 -18.56 0.72
CA ALA A 441 -11.43 -17.91 1.94
C ALA A 441 -12.36 -16.76 2.33
N GLU A 442 -12.55 -16.57 3.62
CA GLU A 442 -13.12 -15.33 4.15
C GLU A 442 -12.04 -14.26 4.12
N SER A 443 -12.37 -13.07 3.63
CA SER A 443 -11.43 -11.96 3.52
C SER A 443 -12.09 -10.62 3.81
N PRO A 444 -11.34 -9.61 4.28
CA PRO A 444 -11.84 -8.24 4.42
C PRO A 444 -12.46 -7.68 3.14
N PHE A 445 -11.89 -8.01 1.97
CA PHE A 445 -12.43 -7.60 0.67
C PHE A 445 -13.79 -8.23 0.40
N MET A 446 -13.93 -9.54 0.62
CA MET A 446 -15.21 -10.24 0.49
C MET A 446 -16.28 -9.60 1.38
N GLU A 447 -15.96 -9.33 2.65
CA GLU A 447 -16.87 -8.68 3.59
C GLU A 447 -17.36 -7.32 3.06
N HIS A 448 -16.45 -6.45 2.61
CA HIS A 448 -16.82 -5.14 2.06
C HIS A 448 -17.58 -5.24 0.73
N ALA A 449 -17.21 -6.18 -0.15
CA ALA A 449 -17.92 -6.41 -1.41
C ALA A 449 -19.38 -6.77 -1.15
N ILE A 450 -19.66 -7.61 -0.15
CA ILE A 450 -21.01 -7.98 0.27
C ILE A 450 -21.76 -6.77 0.84
N GLU A 451 -21.11 -5.96 1.68
CA GLU A 451 -21.71 -4.73 2.24
C GLU A 451 -22.11 -3.72 1.14
N GLU A 452 -21.34 -3.64 0.07
CA GLU A 452 -21.63 -2.82 -1.12
C GLU A 452 -22.64 -3.48 -2.09
N GLY A 453 -23.14 -4.68 -1.75
CA GLY A 453 -24.13 -5.41 -2.55
C GLY A 453 -23.57 -6.11 -3.79
N LEU A 454 -22.25 -6.34 -3.84
CA LEU A 454 -21.57 -7.09 -4.88
C LEU A 454 -21.46 -8.57 -4.51
N ALA A 455 -21.55 -9.44 -5.51
CA ALA A 455 -21.30 -10.87 -5.34
C ALA A 455 -19.78 -11.12 -5.41
N GLY A 456 -19.10 -11.04 -4.28
CA GLY A 456 -17.69 -11.41 -4.11
C GLY A 456 -17.57 -12.53 -3.07
N GLU A 457 -16.79 -13.56 -3.38
CA GLU A 457 -16.42 -14.65 -2.48
C GLU A 457 -14.92 -14.90 -2.61
N GLY A 458 -14.25 -15.34 -1.54
CA GLY A 458 -12.84 -15.69 -1.56
C GLY A 458 -11.88 -14.54 -1.22
N GLY A 459 -10.58 -14.82 -1.32
CA GLY A 459 -9.54 -13.80 -1.31
C GLY A 459 -9.47 -13.01 -2.62
N LYS A 460 -8.85 -11.83 -2.56
CA LYS A 460 -8.58 -10.99 -3.73
C LYS A 460 -7.16 -11.25 -4.23
N LEU A 461 -7.03 -11.91 -5.38
CA LEU A 461 -5.73 -12.14 -6.01
C LEU A 461 -5.15 -10.83 -6.56
N ASP A 462 -4.17 -10.27 -5.85
CA ASP A 462 -3.45 -9.07 -6.28
C ASP A 462 -1.91 -9.19 -6.14
N ASP A 463 -1.19 -8.18 -6.62
CA ASP A 463 0.20 -7.95 -6.25
C ASP A 463 0.25 -7.58 -4.75
N ILE A 464 1.14 -8.23 -4.01
CA ILE A 464 1.26 -8.08 -2.56
C ILE A 464 2.66 -7.55 -2.27
N SER A 465 2.73 -6.32 -1.78
CA SER A 465 3.98 -5.65 -1.45
C SER A 465 4.00 -5.19 -0.01
N VAL A 466 5.04 -5.58 0.74
CA VAL A 466 5.24 -5.18 2.14
C VAL A 466 6.62 -4.57 2.32
N VAL A 467 6.67 -3.38 2.91
CA VAL A 467 7.88 -2.81 3.51
C VAL A 467 7.69 -2.74 5.01
N ALA A 468 8.51 -3.49 5.76
CA ALA A 468 8.54 -3.47 7.22
C ALA A 468 9.76 -2.70 7.72
N ALA A 469 9.57 -1.85 8.72
CA ALA A 469 10.62 -1.03 9.29
C ALA A 469 10.51 -0.94 10.80
N ILE A 470 11.58 -1.25 11.53
CA ILE A 470 11.62 -1.07 12.99
C ILE A 470 12.35 0.23 13.34
N CYS A 471 11.74 1.06 14.18
CA CYS A 471 12.35 2.30 14.66
C CYS A 471 13.49 1.99 15.64
N ARG A 472 14.69 2.46 15.32
CA ARG A 472 15.91 2.33 16.13
C ARG A 472 16.48 3.69 16.50
N ARG A 473 17.17 3.75 17.63
CA ARG A 473 18.04 4.88 17.97
C ARG A 473 19.36 4.73 17.22
N ASN A 474 19.87 5.84 16.67
CA ASN A 474 21.26 5.92 16.24
C ASN A 474 22.14 6.20 17.45
N ASP A 475 23.29 5.52 17.52
CA ASP A 475 24.33 5.87 18.47
C ASP A 475 24.92 7.21 18.01
N VAL A 476 24.51 8.29 18.67
CA VAL A 476 25.04 9.64 18.41
C VAL A 476 26.34 9.74 19.21
N THR A 477 27.44 9.29 18.62
CA THR A 477 28.81 9.54 19.14
C THR A 477 29.27 10.93 18.78
#